data_AF-A0A7S1MDC2-F1
#
_entry.id   AF-A0A7S1MDC2-F1
#
_cell.length_a   1.000
_cell.length_b   1.000
_cell.length_c   1.000
_cell.angle_alpha   90.00
_cell.angle_beta   90.00
_cell.angle_gamma   90.00
#
_symmetry.space_group_name_H-M   'P 1'
#
loop_
_entity.id
_entity.type
_entity.pdbx_description
1 polymer ?
#
loop_
_entity_poly.entity_id
_entity_poly.type
_entity_poly.pdbx_seq_one_letter_code
_entity_poly.pdbx_strand_id
1 'polypeptide(L)'
;QLAPVRLRQRQQEAEQDEELEEGVCHGGVRPWQEVVANRDIIFGKKLGVRQGTPGMVIGNFGDGSHLTVKFDEREDGSDLCVIVLPEALMAPLPGGFRLGQRVVAHYELMLNGVVGVRLGTCGSGVGR
;
A
#
# COMPACT_ATOMS: atom_id res chain seq x y z
N GLN A 1 -1.33 44.13 10.37
CA GLN A 1 -2.22 43.33 9.49
C GLN A 1 -2.55 42.03 10.22
N LEU A 2 -3.80 41.84 10.61
CA LEU A 2 -4.28 40.66 11.33
C LEU A 2 -4.61 39.58 10.30
N ALA A 3 -3.71 38.62 10.10
CA ALA A 3 -4.10 37.37 9.47
C ALA A 3 -5.24 36.76 10.32
N PRO A 4 -6.40 36.42 9.73
CA PRO A 4 -7.53 35.91 10.49
C PRO A 4 -7.09 34.66 11.27
N VAL A 5 -7.53 34.53 12.52
CA VAL A 5 -7.10 33.47 13.46
C VAL A 5 -7.10 32.07 12.83
N ARG A 6 -8.06 31.79 11.93
CA ARG A 6 -8.16 30.54 11.17
C ARG A 6 -6.98 30.25 10.24
N LEU A 7 -6.33 31.27 9.69
CA LEU A 7 -5.15 31.13 8.83
C LEU A 7 -3.93 30.71 9.64
N ARG A 8 -3.76 31.25 10.87
CA ARG A 8 -2.73 30.80 11.80
C ARG A 8 -2.99 29.38 12.30
N GLN A 9 -4.25 29.05 12.53
CA GLN A 9 -4.65 27.71 12.96
C GLN A 9 -4.35 26.66 11.87
N ARG A 10 -4.66 26.98 10.60
CA ARG A 10 -4.29 26.14 9.45
C ARG A 10 -2.78 26.04 9.21
N GLN A 11 -2.03 27.10 9.50
CA GLN A 11 -0.57 27.06 9.44
C GLN A 11 0.01 26.18 10.55
N GLN A 12 -0.53 26.25 11.77
CA GLN A 12 -0.13 25.37 12.87
C GLN A 12 -0.53 23.90 12.66
N GLU A 13 -1.68 23.63 12.06
CA GLU A 13 -2.10 22.26 11.69
C GLU A 13 -1.16 21.70 10.59
N ALA A 14 -0.78 22.51 9.60
CA ALA A 14 0.18 22.10 8.57
C ALA A 14 1.61 21.93 9.12
N GLU A 15 2.06 22.81 10.01
CA GLU A 15 3.37 22.70 10.70
C GLU A 15 3.41 21.53 11.69
N GLN A 16 2.27 21.08 12.24
CA GLN A 16 2.18 19.86 13.06
C GLN A 16 2.22 18.58 12.21
N ASP A 17 1.72 18.62 10.97
CA ASP A 17 1.85 17.52 10.01
C ASP A 17 3.28 17.44 9.39
N GLU A 18 4.07 18.51 9.46
CA GLU A 18 5.48 18.57 9.01
C GLU A 18 6.47 17.82 9.93
N GLU A 19 6.03 17.32 11.10
CA GLU A 19 6.84 16.45 11.97
C GLU A 19 6.83 14.96 11.57
N LEU A 20 6.32 14.62 10.39
CA LEU A 20 6.68 13.35 9.76
C LEU A 20 8.12 13.48 9.28
N GLU A 21 9.07 13.06 10.13
CA GLU A 21 10.49 12.93 9.78
C GLU A 21 10.60 12.49 8.32
N GLU A 22 11.27 13.31 7.50
CA GLU A 22 11.69 12.96 6.14
C GLU A 22 12.69 11.79 6.23
N GLY A 23 12.17 10.63 6.61
CA GLY A 23 12.90 9.49 7.10
C GLY A 23 12.39 8.24 6.41
N VAL A 24 13.33 7.37 6.07
CA VAL A 24 13.00 6.03 5.58
C VAL A 24 12.36 5.28 6.74
N CYS A 25 11.12 4.84 6.56
CA CYS A 25 10.43 3.97 7.51
C CYS A 25 11.08 2.57 7.55
N HIS A 26 10.70 1.78 8.55
CA HIS A 26 11.14 0.39 8.65
C HIS A 26 10.91 -0.38 7.33
N GLY A 27 11.89 -1.21 6.95
CA GLY A 27 11.84 -1.98 5.70
C GLY A 27 12.07 -1.18 4.42
N GLY A 28 12.56 0.07 4.51
CA GLY A 28 12.97 0.84 3.33
C GLY A 28 11.84 1.56 2.60
N VAL A 29 10.63 1.59 3.17
CA VAL A 29 9.49 2.32 2.62
C VAL A 29 9.46 3.77 3.15
N ARG A 30 8.67 4.63 2.53
CA ARG A 30 8.53 6.04 2.92
C ARG A 30 7.12 6.35 3.41
N PRO A 31 6.93 7.38 4.25
CA PRO A 31 5.61 7.94 4.49
C PRO A 31 4.93 8.29 3.17
N TRP A 32 3.62 8.09 3.10
CA TRP A 32 2.77 8.32 1.93
C TRP A 32 3.09 7.45 0.70
N GLN A 33 3.95 6.44 0.86
CA GLN A 33 4.22 5.49 -0.21
C GLN A 33 3.05 4.50 -0.37
N GLU A 34 2.64 4.29 -1.61
CA GLU A 34 1.70 3.23 -1.97
C GLU A 34 2.30 1.84 -1.76
N VAL A 35 1.51 0.97 -1.15
CA VAL A 35 1.87 -0.40 -0.81
C VAL A 35 0.69 -1.33 -1.06
N VAL A 36 0.95 -2.62 -1.08
CA VAL A 36 -0.08 -3.66 -1.16
C VAL A 36 0.16 -4.69 -0.08
N ALA A 37 -0.92 -5.21 0.53
CA ALA A 37 -0.83 -6.35 1.45
C ALA A 37 -0.26 -7.57 0.73
N ASN A 38 0.92 -8.03 1.14
CA ASN A 38 1.60 -9.19 0.57
C ASN A 38 0.99 -10.52 1.06
N ARG A 39 0.22 -10.48 2.14
CA ARG A 39 -0.47 -11.64 2.72
C ARG A 39 -1.75 -11.19 3.42
N ASP A 40 -2.61 -12.15 3.75
CA ASP A 40 -3.76 -11.89 4.60
C ASP A 40 -3.30 -11.42 5.99
N ILE A 41 -3.85 -10.30 6.45
CA ILE A 41 -3.61 -9.76 7.80
C ILE A 41 -4.80 -10.12 8.67
N ILE A 42 -4.52 -10.91 9.71
CA ILE A 42 -5.51 -11.53 10.58
C ILE A 42 -5.46 -10.88 11.97
N PHE A 43 -6.60 -10.40 12.45
CA PHE A 43 -6.77 -9.86 13.80
C PHE A 43 -7.43 -10.92 14.68
N GLY A 44 -6.62 -11.63 15.47
CA GLY A 44 -7.07 -12.77 16.26
C GLY A 44 -7.53 -13.93 15.37
N LYS A 45 -8.84 -14.06 15.14
CA LYS A 45 -9.45 -15.10 14.30
C LYS A 45 -10.16 -14.56 13.05
N LYS A 46 -10.14 -13.24 12.84
CA LYS A 46 -10.85 -12.60 11.73
C LYS A 46 -9.85 -12.08 10.71
N LEU A 47 -10.11 -12.37 9.43
CA LEU A 47 -9.46 -11.67 8.33
C LEU A 47 -9.85 -10.20 8.41
N GLY A 48 -8.86 -9.29 8.49
CA GLY A 48 -9.15 -7.86 8.46
C GLY A 48 -8.64 -7.18 7.19
N VAL A 49 -7.53 -7.63 6.62
CA VAL A 49 -7.07 -7.15 5.31
C VAL A 49 -6.70 -8.35 4.45
N ARG A 50 -7.23 -8.38 3.23
CA ARG A 50 -6.95 -9.46 2.27
C ARG A 50 -5.63 -9.21 1.56
N GLN A 51 -4.92 -10.28 1.21
CA GLN A 51 -3.79 -10.19 0.30
C GLN A 51 -4.19 -9.47 -0.99
N GLY A 52 -3.37 -8.53 -1.46
CA GLY A 52 -3.65 -7.73 -2.64
C GLY A 52 -4.38 -6.43 -2.38
N THR A 53 -4.86 -6.19 -1.17
CA THR A 53 -5.49 -4.92 -0.82
C THR A 53 -4.48 -3.78 -0.88
N PRO A 54 -4.74 -2.72 -1.66
CA PRO A 54 -3.89 -1.54 -1.69
C PRO A 54 -3.97 -0.76 -0.39
N GLY A 55 -2.91 0.00 -0.10
CA GLY A 55 -2.88 0.90 1.02
C GLY A 55 -1.75 1.91 0.90
N MET A 56 -1.65 2.77 1.91
CA MET A 56 -0.69 3.85 2.00
C MET A 56 0.00 3.82 3.35
N VAL A 57 1.34 3.88 3.32
CA VAL A 57 2.15 3.99 4.55
C VAL A 57 1.88 5.36 5.17
N ILE A 58 1.52 5.37 6.44
CA ILE A 58 1.36 6.61 7.23
C ILE A 58 2.69 6.95 7.90
N GLY A 59 3.40 5.96 8.42
CA GLY A 59 4.71 6.14 9.04
C GLY A 59 5.12 4.96 9.92
N ASN A 60 6.14 5.16 10.76
CA ASN A 60 6.55 4.16 11.75
C ASN A 60 5.53 4.08 12.89
N PHE A 61 5.30 2.88 13.41
CA PHE A 61 4.65 2.70 14.70
C PHE A 61 5.70 2.78 15.81
N GLY A 62 5.34 3.31 16.97
CA GLY A 62 6.27 3.67 18.06
C GLY A 62 6.95 2.48 18.77
N ASP A 63 6.89 1.27 18.23
CA ASP A 63 7.52 0.08 18.78
C ASP A 63 8.88 -0.28 18.15
N GLY A 64 9.34 0.55 17.21
CA GLY A 64 10.66 0.43 16.59
C GLY A 64 10.79 -0.65 15.52
N SER A 65 9.68 -1.27 15.09
CA SER A 65 9.72 -2.29 14.03
C SER A 65 8.52 -2.27 13.08
N HIS A 66 7.35 -1.86 13.56
CA HIS A 66 6.13 -1.88 12.75
C HIS A 66 5.89 -0.55 12.05
N LEU A 67 5.05 -0.63 11.02
CA LEU A 67 4.54 0.49 10.26
C LEU A 67 3.06 0.68 10.57
N THR A 68 2.61 1.92 10.51
CA THR A 68 1.19 2.27 10.47
C THR A 68 0.79 2.43 9.00
N VAL A 69 -0.16 1.62 8.54
CA VAL A 69 -0.62 1.61 7.13
C VAL A 69 -2.13 1.79 7.09
N LYS A 70 -2.61 2.66 6.21
CA LYS A 70 -4.04 2.78 5.90
C LYS A 70 -4.35 1.97 4.65
N PHE A 71 -5.12 0.90 4.79
CA PHE A 71 -5.58 0.11 3.65
C PHE A 71 -6.89 0.68 3.10
N ASP A 72 -7.10 0.56 1.79
CA ASP A 72 -8.28 1.06 1.08
C ASP A 72 -9.55 0.30 1.49
N GLU A 73 -9.41 -0.99 1.78
CA GLU A 73 -10.51 -1.89 2.09
C GLU A 73 -10.18 -2.74 3.32
N ARG A 74 -11.19 -2.97 4.16
CA ARG A 74 -11.09 -3.86 5.32
C ARG A 74 -12.25 -4.83 5.39
N GLU A 75 -11.93 -6.10 5.61
CA GLU A 75 -12.87 -7.21 5.68
C GLU A 75 -13.68 -7.21 6.99
N ASP A 76 -13.17 -6.52 8.02
CA ASP A 76 -13.88 -6.35 9.28
C ASP A 76 -14.67 -5.03 9.38
N GLY A 77 -14.72 -4.25 8.29
CA GLY A 77 -15.47 -2.99 8.21
C GLY A 77 -14.89 -1.83 9.02
N SER A 78 -13.67 -1.97 9.54
CA SER A 78 -12.98 -0.86 10.23
C SER A 78 -12.36 0.12 9.24
N ASP A 79 -12.33 1.41 9.59
CA ASP A 79 -11.60 2.45 8.84
C ASP A 79 -10.25 2.82 9.50
N LEU A 80 -9.86 2.09 10.55
CA LEU A 80 -8.64 2.36 11.30
C LEU A 80 -7.39 1.86 10.55
N CYS A 81 -6.28 2.58 10.76
CA CYS A 81 -4.97 2.14 10.30
C CYS A 81 -4.58 0.82 10.96
N VAL A 82 -3.75 0.06 10.25
CA VAL A 82 -3.23 -1.23 10.68
C VAL A 82 -1.76 -1.11 11.00
N ILE A 83 -1.38 -1.71 12.13
CA ILE A 83 0.01 -1.88 12.54
C ILE A 83 0.52 -3.18 11.91
N VAL A 84 1.52 -3.08 11.05
CA VAL A 84 2.06 -4.23 10.31
C VAL A 84 3.58 -4.22 10.30
N LEU A 85 4.17 -5.41 10.17
CA LEU A 85 5.58 -5.53 9.84
C LEU A 85 5.80 -5.19 8.35
N PRO A 86 6.96 -4.61 7.98
CA PRO A 86 7.26 -4.32 6.57
C PRO A 86 7.15 -5.52 5.64
N GLU A 87 7.47 -6.74 6.11
CA GLU A 87 7.39 -7.96 5.31
C GLU A 87 5.95 -8.41 5.01
N ALA A 88 4.96 -7.80 5.65
CA ALA A 88 3.55 -7.98 5.31
C ALA A 88 3.12 -7.12 4.10
N LEU A 89 4.00 -6.25 3.61
CA LEU A 89 3.77 -5.35 2.49
C LEU A 89 4.61 -5.75 1.28
N MET A 90 4.16 -5.31 0.11
CA MET A 90 4.92 -5.36 -1.14
C MET A 90 4.66 -4.09 -1.95
N ALA A 91 5.51 -3.82 -2.94
CA ALA A 91 5.27 -2.76 -3.91
C ALA A 91 4.01 -3.08 -4.75
N PRO A 92 3.22 -2.07 -5.16
CA PRO A 92 2.13 -2.26 -6.11
C PRO A 92 2.60 -2.90 -7.41
N LEU A 93 1.73 -3.70 -8.06
CA LEU A 93 2.05 -4.22 -9.37
C LEU A 93 2.11 -3.07 -10.39
N PRO A 94 3.07 -3.12 -11.33
CA PRO A 94 3.18 -2.09 -12.36
C PRO A 94 1.90 -2.02 -13.19
N GLY A 95 1.56 -0.83 -13.69
CA GLY A 95 0.41 -0.65 -14.57
C GLY A 95 -0.95 -0.69 -13.87
N GLY A 96 -0.99 -0.56 -12.54
CA GLY A 96 -2.24 -0.50 -11.77
C GLY A 96 -2.98 -1.83 -11.63
N PHE A 97 -2.30 -2.95 -11.91
CA PHE A 97 -2.89 -4.26 -11.73
C PHE A 97 -3.02 -4.61 -10.24
N ARG A 98 -4.07 -5.37 -9.90
CA ARG A 98 -4.26 -5.94 -8.56
C ARG A 98 -3.87 -7.41 -8.53
N LEU A 99 -3.47 -7.91 -7.36
CA LEU A 99 -3.28 -9.34 -7.16
C LEU A 99 -4.59 -10.09 -7.43
N GLY A 100 -4.49 -11.24 -8.09
CA GLY A 100 -5.64 -12.04 -8.49
C GLY A 100 -6.47 -11.45 -9.63
N GLN A 101 -6.19 -10.22 -10.10
CA GLN A 101 -6.90 -9.62 -11.22
C GLN A 101 -6.71 -10.48 -12.47
N ARG A 102 -7.82 -10.82 -13.11
CA ARG A 102 -7.79 -11.51 -14.40
C ARG A 102 -7.35 -10.55 -15.49
N VAL A 103 -6.37 -10.97 -16.26
CA VAL A 103 -5.81 -10.23 -17.40
C VAL A 103 -5.79 -11.11 -18.64
N VAL A 104 -5.77 -10.47 -19.80
CA VAL A 104 -5.67 -11.14 -21.10
C VAL A 104 -4.48 -10.58 -21.86
N ALA A 105 -3.69 -11.47 -22.46
CA ALA A 105 -2.59 -11.07 -23.32
C ALA A 105 -3.12 -10.39 -24.59
N HIS A 106 -2.80 -9.11 -24.77
CA HIS A 106 -3.21 -8.34 -25.96
C HIS A 106 -2.35 -8.65 -27.20
N TYR A 107 -1.18 -9.25 -27.01
CA TYR A 107 -0.24 -9.68 -28.05
C TYR A 107 0.55 -10.90 -27.55
N GLU A 108 1.30 -11.55 -28.45
CA GLU A 108 2.19 -12.66 -28.07
C GLU A 108 3.34 -12.15 -27.19
N LEU A 109 3.50 -12.74 -26.01
CA LEU A 109 4.61 -12.43 -25.10
C LEU A 109 5.78 -13.36 -25.40
N MET A 110 6.90 -12.76 -25.75
CA MET A 110 8.12 -13.47 -26.14
C MET A 110 9.05 -13.64 -24.92
N LEU A 111 9.56 -14.85 -24.73
CA LEU A 111 10.59 -15.19 -23.75
C LEU A 111 11.77 -15.81 -24.50
N ASN A 112 12.91 -15.14 -24.48
CA ASN A 112 14.14 -15.59 -25.14
C ASN A 112 13.93 -16.00 -26.63
N GLY A 113 13.11 -15.25 -27.36
CA GLY A 113 12.83 -15.50 -28.78
C GLY A 113 11.77 -16.57 -29.06
N VAL A 114 11.17 -17.16 -28.03
CA VAL A 114 10.07 -18.14 -28.15
C VAL A 114 8.78 -17.53 -27.62
N VAL A 115 7.63 -17.85 -28.24
CA VAL A 115 6.31 -17.43 -27.72
C VAL A 115 6.07 -18.15 -26.39
N GLY A 116 6.13 -17.40 -25.29
CA GLY A 116 5.84 -17.91 -23.95
C GLY A 116 4.35 -17.83 -23.60
N VAL A 117 3.66 -16.78 -24.05
CA VAL A 117 2.22 -16.60 -23.86
C VAL A 117 1.59 -16.16 -25.17
N ARG A 118 0.56 -16.87 -25.63
CA ARG A 118 -0.16 -16.54 -26.86
C ARG A 118 -1.13 -15.38 -26.64
N LEU A 119 -1.37 -14.62 -27.70
CA LEU A 119 -2.46 -13.63 -27.73
C LEU A 119 -3.79 -14.27 -27.28
N GLY A 120 -4.56 -13.54 -26.49
CA GLY A 120 -5.86 -13.98 -25.97
C GLY A 120 -5.78 -14.91 -24.75
N THR A 121 -4.58 -15.33 -24.33
CA THR A 121 -4.42 -16.16 -23.13
C THR A 121 -4.85 -15.38 -21.88
N CYS A 122 -5.69 -15.99 -21.06
CA CYS A 122 -6.08 -15.45 -19.75
C CYS A 122 -5.07 -15.85 -18.67
N GLY A 123 -4.77 -14.94 -17.75
CA GLY A 123 -3.97 -15.20 -16.56
C GLY A 123 -4.40 -14.35 -15.37
N SER A 124 -3.65 -14.45 -14.28
CA SER A 124 -3.82 -13.61 -13.09
C SER A 124 -2.49 -13.05 -12.60
N GLY A 125 -2.52 -11.83 -12.04
CA GLY A 125 -1.36 -11.23 -11.40
C GLY A 125 -1.08 -11.89 -10.04
N VAL A 126 0.14 -12.41 -9.83
CA VAL A 126 0.49 -13.21 -8.64
C VAL A 126 1.47 -12.52 -7.67
N GLY A 127 1.98 -11.33 -7.98
CA GLY A 127 2.96 -10.66 -7.11
C GLY A 127 4.30 -11.38 -7.10
N ARG A 128 5.29 -10.78 -6.44
CA ARG A 128 6.62 -11.39 -6.26
C ARG A 128 7.10 -11.19 -4.84
#